data_AF-A0A258AL73-F1
#
_entry.id   AF-A0A258AL73-F1
#
_cell.length_a   1.000
_cell.length_b   1.000
_cell.length_c   1.000
_cell.angle_alpha   90.00
_cell.angle_beta   90.00
_cell.angle_gamma   90.00
#
_symmetry.space_group_name_H-M   'P 1'
#
loop_
_entity.id
_entity.type
_entity.pdbx_description
1 polymer ?
#
loop_
_entity_poly.entity_id
_entity_poly.type
_entity_poly.pdbx_seq_one_letter_code
_entity_poly.pdbx_strand_id
1 'polypeptide(L)'
;MDRADYRERLAEYLTRFCPPQGEPTVVFTGGGYGSGKTVTMQFLIMHDYLKCGFGLDALVGVDYCKQMLPEFNLLKSVSDGRASELTQAESRIISELMFSRLVSEKRSFGWDSSMSHYDETVKKIQEAKGRGYNTAFVAILTRLDIAQKRAMQRAFDTKRFPPPKYLNSSHSQFIEHLPKYVPLFDKVLVVENSEESGSESAQQIIARKLSRGDSLEILDDKLYFSYVSKVH
;
A
#
# COMPACT_ATOMS: atom_id res chain seq x y z
N MET A 1 25.90 15.47 -10.89
CA MET A 1 25.48 14.38 -10.00
C MET A 1 25.18 13.18 -10.87
N ASP A 2 25.78 12.02 -10.59
CA ASP A 2 25.45 10.79 -11.33
C ASP A 2 24.05 10.27 -10.92
N ARG A 3 23.38 9.54 -11.81
CA ARG A 3 22.02 9.02 -11.56
C ARG A 3 21.99 7.99 -10.44
N ALA A 4 23.07 7.26 -10.18
CA ALA A 4 23.16 6.41 -8.99
C ALA A 4 23.17 7.23 -7.69
N ASP A 5 24.03 8.24 -7.60
CA ASP A 5 24.11 9.16 -6.45
C ASP A 5 22.78 9.89 -6.21
N TYR A 6 22.08 10.30 -7.27
CA TYR A 6 20.74 10.87 -7.16
C TYR A 6 19.74 9.92 -6.48
N ARG A 7 19.70 8.65 -6.90
CA ARG A 7 18.77 7.65 -6.33
C ARG A 7 19.06 7.37 -4.86
N GLU A 8 20.33 7.26 -4.49
CA GLU A 8 20.76 7.06 -3.10
C GLU A 8 20.38 8.26 -2.22
N ARG A 9 20.69 9.48 -2.64
CA ARG A 9 20.35 10.70 -1.89
C ARG A 9 18.85 10.90 -1.76
N LEU A 10 18.09 10.57 -2.81
CA LEU A 10 16.64 10.65 -2.74
C LEU A 10 16.08 9.60 -1.77
N ALA A 11 16.55 8.35 -1.83
CA ALA A 11 16.15 7.34 -0.86
C ALA A 11 16.48 7.78 0.58
N GLU A 12 17.70 8.27 0.82
CA GLU A 12 18.11 8.82 2.12
C GLU A 12 17.18 9.95 2.58
N TYR A 13 16.91 10.93 1.71
CA TYR A 13 16.02 12.04 2.01
C TYR A 13 14.62 11.55 2.42
N LEU A 14 14.03 10.61 1.67
CA LEU A 14 12.69 10.09 1.94
C LEU A 14 12.62 9.26 3.23
N THR A 15 13.70 8.56 3.61
CA THR A 15 13.71 7.80 4.88
C THR A 15 13.61 8.67 6.12
N ARG A 16 13.93 9.96 6.04
CA ARG A 16 13.90 10.89 7.18
C ARG A 16 12.48 11.16 7.70
N PHE A 17 11.46 10.94 6.87
CA PHE A 17 10.05 11.07 7.26
C PHE A 17 9.54 9.87 8.06
N CYS A 18 10.31 8.78 8.15
CA CYS A 18 9.94 7.60 8.91
C CYS A 18 10.64 7.62 10.28
N PRO A 19 9.90 7.59 11.40
CA PRO A 19 10.49 7.72 12.72
C PRO A 19 11.27 6.45 13.14
N PRO A 20 12.46 6.58 13.76
CA PRO A 20 13.12 5.47 14.41
C PRO A 20 12.32 5.05 15.65
N GLN A 21 12.19 3.73 15.90
CA GLN A 21 11.45 3.22 17.06
C GLN A 21 12.16 2.03 17.71
N GLY A 22 12.04 1.93 19.04
CA GLY A 22 12.59 0.79 19.80
C GLY A 22 11.95 -0.54 19.39
N GLU A 23 10.65 -0.51 19.08
CA GLU A 23 9.89 -1.64 18.54
C GLU A 23 9.36 -1.26 17.14
N PRO A 24 10.18 -1.44 16.09
CA PRO A 24 9.81 -0.95 14.77
C PRO A 24 8.63 -1.73 14.20
N THR A 25 7.71 -1.01 13.58
CA THR A 25 6.50 -1.56 12.96
C THR A 25 6.48 -1.24 11.49
N VAL A 26 6.20 -2.24 10.66
CA VAL A 26 5.90 -2.04 9.25
C VAL A 26 4.44 -2.40 8.98
N VAL A 27 3.71 -1.46 8.41
CA VAL A 27 2.32 -1.69 7.98
C VAL A 27 2.31 -1.86 6.48
N PHE A 28 2.11 -3.08 6.01
CA PHE A 28 1.87 -3.31 4.59
C PHE A 28 0.43 -2.94 4.26
N THR A 29 0.21 -2.20 3.18
CA THR A 29 -1.12 -1.97 2.65
C THR A 29 -1.27 -2.74 1.35
N GLY A 30 -2.44 -3.34 1.15
CA GLY A 30 -2.77 -4.10 -0.06
C GLY A 30 -4.15 -3.74 -0.57
N GLY A 31 -4.33 -3.81 -1.88
CA GLY A 31 -5.55 -3.41 -2.54
C GLY A 31 -5.25 -2.93 -3.96
N GLY A 32 -6.17 -3.23 -4.88
CA GLY A 32 -6.03 -2.83 -6.27
C GLY A 32 -5.99 -1.30 -6.46
N TYR A 33 -5.66 -0.87 -7.68
CA TYR A 33 -5.68 0.56 -8.00
C TYR A 33 -7.07 1.17 -7.74
N GLY A 34 -7.10 2.35 -7.10
CA GLY A 34 -8.36 3.03 -6.77
C GLY A 34 -9.10 2.51 -5.52
N SER A 35 -8.53 1.54 -4.78
CA SER A 35 -9.16 1.00 -3.56
C SER A 35 -9.20 1.97 -2.37
N GLY A 36 -8.45 3.09 -2.44
CA GLY A 36 -8.46 4.11 -1.39
C GLY A 36 -7.51 3.85 -0.21
N LYS A 37 -6.43 3.08 -0.41
CA LYS A 37 -5.41 2.76 0.61
C LYS A 37 -5.00 3.94 1.51
N THR A 38 -4.68 5.09 0.93
CA THR A 38 -4.28 6.30 1.69
C THR A 38 -5.40 6.79 2.61
N VAL A 39 -6.64 6.85 2.10
CA VAL A 39 -7.81 7.27 2.88
C VAL A 39 -8.12 6.24 3.97
N THR A 40 -7.89 4.95 3.69
CA THR A 40 -8.04 3.90 4.70
C THR A 40 -6.99 3.95 5.79
N MET A 41 -5.73 4.17 5.44
CA MET A 41 -4.68 4.39 6.44
C MET A 41 -4.99 5.60 7.31
N GLN A 42 -5.50 6.69 6.72
CA GLN A 42 -5.90 7.88 7.46
C GLN A 42 -7.01 7.56 8.48
N PHE A 43 -8.07 6.89 8.02
CA PHE A 43 -9.17 6.46 8.86
C PHE A 43 -8.70 5.59 10.03
N LEU A 44 -7.88 4.57 9.76
CA LEU A 44 -7.39 3.64 10.78
C LEU A 44 -6.48 4.30 11.82
N ILE A 45 -5.63 5.25 11.40
CA ILE A 45 -4.75 6.00 12.30
C ILE A 45 -5.58 6.98 13.15
N MET A 46 -6.50 7.73 12.53
CA MET A 46 -7.32 8.73 13.23
C MET A 46 -8.24 8.13 14.29
N HIS A 47 -8.75 6.91 14.08
CA HIS A 47 -9.66 6.22 14.99
C HIS A 47 -8.97 5.22 15.92
N ASP A 48 -7.63 5.24 16.00
CA ASP A 48 -6.82 4.36 16.86
C ASP A 48 -7.00 2.84 16.61
N TYR A 49 -7.52 2.46 15.44
CA TYR A 49 -7.58 1.05 15.03
C TYR A 49 -6.20 0.48 14.69
N LEU A 50 -5.24 1.35 14.33
CA LEU A 50 -3.89 0.98 13.96
C LEU A 50 -2.83 1.81 14.69
N LYS A 51 -2.30 1.25 15.77
CA LYS A 51 -1.16 1.82 16.52
C LYS A 51 0.15 1.48 15.81
N CYS A 52 0.58 2.36 14.90
CA CYS A 52 1.78 2.18 14.09
C CYS A 52 2.92 3.15 14.41
N GLY A 53 2.66 4.18 15.23
CA GLY A 53 3.67 5.12 15.70
C GLY A 53 4.25 6.05 14.61
N PHE A 54 3.61 6.12 13.45
CA PHE A 54 3.96 7.03 12.37
C PHE A 54 2.72 7.66 11.74
N GLY A 55 2.90 8.81 11.06
CA GLY A 55 1.84 9.50 10.33
C GLY A 55 1.77 9.08 8.86
N LEU A 56 0.81 9.66 8.11
CA LEU A 56 0.65 9.36 6.68
C LEU A 56 1.86 9.76 5.82
N ASP A 57 2.70 10.65 6.31
CA ASP A 57 3.97 11.04 5.70
C ASP A 57 4.99 9.89 5.65
N ALA A 58 4.84 8.88 6.50
CA ALA A 58 5.63 7.65 6.49
C ALA A 58 5.00 6.50 5.67
N LEU A 59 3.92 6.76 4.92
CA LEU A 59 3.37 5.81 3.94
C LEU A 59 4.15 5.93 2.63
N VAL A 60 5.06 4.99 2.41
CA VAL A 60 6.04 5.03 1.34
C VAL A 60 5.89 3.85 0.39
N GLY A 61 6.38 4.00 -0.84
CA GLY A 61 6.32 2.95 -1.86
C GLY A 61 6.72 3.46 -3.23
N VAL A 62 6.59 2.62 -4.26
CA VAL A 62 6.97 2.96 -5.64
C VAL A 62 6.25 4.22 -6.13
N ASP A 63 4.96 4.32 -5.85
CA ASP A 63 4.13 5.43 -6.31
C ASP A 63 4.42 6.75 -5.59
N TYR A 64 4.93 6.68 -4.36
CA TYR A 64 5.46 7.83 -3.63
C TYR A 64 6.78 8.31 -4.26
N CYS A 65 7.70 7.37 -4.56
CA CYS A 65 8.97 7.68 -5.22
C CYS A 65 8.78 8.37 -6.58
N LYS A 66 7.77 7.97 -7.38
CA LYS A 66 7.44 8.63 -8.66
C LYS A 66 7.18 10.12 -8.50
N GLN A 67 6.48 10.54 -7.44
CA GLN A 67 6.16 11.97 -7.26
C GLN A 67 7.41 12.82 -7.05
N MET A 68 8.53 12.19 -6.65
CA MET A 68 9.79 12.86 -6.41
C MET A 68 10.69 12.92 -7.66
N LEU A 69 10.32 12.23 -8.74
CA LEU A 69 11.09 12.24 -9.98
C LEU A 69 10.74 13.46 -10.85
N PRO A 70 11.73 14.29 -11.24
CA PRO A 70 11.50 15.41 -12.15
C PRO A 70 10.85 14.97 -13.47
N GLU A 71 11.27 13.84 -14.02
CA GLU A 71 10.75 13.31 -15.29
C GLU A 71 9.28 12.90 -15.18
N PHE A 72 8.88 12.31 -14.04
CA PHE A 72 7.47 11.97 -13.80
C PHE A 72 6.62 13.24 -13.76
N ASN A 73 7.09 14.27 -13.06
CA ASN A 73 6.37 15.53 -12.92
C ASN A 73 6.28 16.29 -14.26
N LEU A 74 7.34 16.24 -15.08
CA LEU A 74 7.34 16.82 -16.43
C LEU A 74 6.31 16.12 -17.33
N LEU A 75 6.33 14.78 -17.39
CA LEU A 75 5.37 14.01 -18.19
C LEU A 75 3.93 14.22 -17.71
N LYS A 76 3.71 14.28 -16.39
CA LYS A 76 2.42 14.60 -15.77
C LYS A 76 1.92 16.00 -16.15
N SER A 77 2.80 17.00 -16.23
CA SER A 77 2.42 18.39 -16.59
C SER A 77 1.87 18.53 -18.00
N VAL A 78 2.27 17.63 -18.92
CA VAL A 78 1.74 17.57 -20.29
C VAL A 78 0.68 16.48 -20.46
N SER A 79 0.17 15.93 -19.35
CA SER A 79 -0.85 14.87 -19.32
C SER A 79 -0.46 13.61 -20.11
N ASP A 80 0.83 13.26 -20.17
CA ASP A 80 1.25 12.00 -20.80
C ASP A 80 0.82 10.81 -19.93
N GLY A 81 -0.16 10.04 -20.43
CA GLY A 81 -0.69 8.85 -19.76
C GLY A 81 0.35 7.76 -19.46
N ARG A 82 1.53 7.83 -20.09
CA ARG A 82 2.64 6.89 -19.90
C ARG A 82 3.60 7.31 -18.78
N ALA A 83 3.41 8.47 -18.15
CA ALA A 83 4.30 9.00 -17.12
C ALA A 83 4.68 7.96 -16.04
N SER A 84 3.67 7.21 -15.56
CA SER A 84 3.89 6.17 -14.54
C SER A 84 4.69 4.97 -15.07
N GLU A 85 4.52 4.60 -16.33
CA GLU A 85 5.21 3.45 -16.94
C GLU A 85 6.68 3.79 -17.20
N LEU A 86 6.94 4.96 -17.78
CA LEU A 86 8.28 5.44 -18.13
C LEU A 86 9.20 5.62 -16.91
N THR A 87 8.63 5.90 -15.74
CA THR A 87 9.37 6.13 -14.49
C THR A 87 9.30 4.96 -13.50
N GLN A 88 8.64 3.86 -13.89
CA GLN A 88 8.39 2.71 -13.02
C GLN A 88 9.70 2.04 -12.56
N ALA A 89 10.62 1.78 -13.49
CA ALA A 89 11.85 1.05 -13.21
C ALA A 89 12.72 1.78 -12.20
N GLU A 90 12.91 3.09 -12.39
CA GLU A 90 13.69 3.90 -11.47
C GLU A 90 13.03 4.06 -10.11
N SER A 91 11.71 4.28 -10.09
CA SER A 91 10.96 4.39 -8.83
C SER A 91 11.02 3.10 -8.02
N ARG A 92 11.07 1.93 -8.68
CA ARG A 92 11.30 0.65 -8.01
C ARG A 92 12.69 0.61 -7.37
N ILE A 93 13.74 1.00 -8.09
CA ILE A 93 15.10 1.02 -7.53
C ILE A 93 15.17 1.92 -6.29
N ILE A 94 14.62 3.13 -6.36
CA ILE A 94 14.59 4.05 -5.20
C ILE A 94 13.80 3.42 -4.04
N SER A 95 12.66 2.79 -4.33
CA SER A 95 11.85 2.15 -3.29
C SER A 95 12.55 0.97 -2.63
N GLU A 96 13.34 0.18 -3.37
CA GLU A 96 14.14 -0.91 -2.83
C GLU A 96 15.25 -0.38 -1.91
N LEU A 97 16.00 0.63 -2.34
CA LEU A 97 17.01 1.31 -1.52
C LEU A 97 16.41 1.86 -0.23
N MET A 98 15.24 2.50 -0.36
CA MET A 98 14.49 3.05 0.78
C MET A 98 14.03 1.94 1.72
N PHE A 99 13.47 0.82 1.23
CA PHE A 99 13.03 -0.30 2.06
C PHE A 99 14.20 -0.89 2.87
N SER A 100 15.31 -1.23 2.20
CA SER A 100 16.49 -1.79 2.88
C SER A 100 17.04 -0.83 3.93
N ARG A 101 17.07 0.48 3.63
CA ARG A 101 17.51 1.50 4.59
C ARG A 101 16.57 1.59 5.80
N LEU A 102 15.26 1.73 5.57
CA LEU A 102 14.27 1.81 6.65
C LEU A 102 14.38 0.62 7.60
N VAL A 103 14.47 -0.59 7.04
CA VAL A 103 14.61 -1.84 7.79
C VAL A 103 15.94 -1.91 8.55
N SER A 104 17.04 -1.48 7.94
CA SER A 104 18.35 -1.45 8.59
C SER A 104 18.44 -0.45 9.74
N GLU A 105 17.76 0.70 9.59
CA GLU A 105 17.75 1.80 10.55
C GLU A 105 16.64 1.66 11.61
N LYS A 106 15.88 0.56 11.60
CA LYS A 106 14.80 0.28 12.59
C LYS A 106 13.76 1.40 12.66
N ARG A 107 13.37 1.91 11.49
CA ARG A 107 12.31 2.93 11.35
C ARG A 107 10.95 2.28 11.14
N SER A 108 9.91 2.86 11.74
CA SER A 108 8.53 2.43 11.50
C SER A 108 7.96 3.14 10.28
N PHE A 109 7.24 2.42 9.42
CA PHE A 109 6.71 2.95 8.16
C PHE A 109 5.53 2.16 7.61
N GLY A 110 4.75 2.79 6.75
CA GLY A 110 3.75 2.13 5.92
C GLY A 110 4.35 1.76 4.56
N TRP A 111 4.14 0.53 4.10
CA TRP A 111 4.54 0.10 2.77
C TRP A 111 3.33 0.05 1.83
N ASP A 112 3.23 1.05 0.94
CA ASP A 112 2.19 1.14 -0.08
C ASP A 112 2.50 0.25 -1.28
N SER A 113 1.73 -0.83 -1.40
CA SER A 113 1.84 -1.81 -2.47
C SER A 113 0.45 -2.24 -2.95
N SER A 114 0.37 -2.77 -4.18
CA SER A 114 -0.83 -3.51 -4.59
C SER A 114 -0.92 -4.88 -3.91
N MET A 115 0.21 -5.39 -3.40
CA MET A 115 0.36 -6.77 -2.89
C MET A 115 -0.02 -7.83 -3.95
N SER A 116 0.02 -7.47 -5.24
CA SER A 116 -0.38 -8.35 -6.34
C SER A 116 0.70 -9.34 -6.78
N HIS A 117 1.96 -9.13 -6.40
CA HIS A 117 3.08 -10.04 -6.70
C HIS A 117 3.49 -10.76 -5.41
N TYR A 118 3.02 -12.00 -5.23
CA TYR A 118 3.14 -12.74 -3.97
C TYR A 118 4.60 -12.96 -3.56
N ASP A 119 5.41 -13.57 -4.41
CA ASP A 119 6.78 -13.97 -4.04
C ASP A 119 7.69 -12.79 -3.69
N GLU A 120 7.59 -11.69 -4.44
CA GLU A 120 8.33 -10.45 -4.15
C GLU A 120 7.90 -9.83 -2.82
N THR A 121 6.60 -9.84 -2.55
CA THR A 121 6.03 -9.29 -1.31
C THR A 121 6.44 -10.14 -0.11
N VAL A 122 6.43 -11.47 -0.22
CA VAL A 122 6.84 -12.39 0.84
C VAL A 122 8.29 -12.15 1.25
N LYS A 123 9.19 -11.92 0.28
CA LYS A 123 10.61 -11.60 0.58
C LYS A 123 10.73 -10.37 1.46
N LYS A 124 9.99 -9.30 1.18
CA LYS A 124 9.98 -8.07 2.00
C LYS A 124 9.43 -8.30 3.40
N ILE A 125 8.32 -9.05 3.51
CA ILE A 125 7.75 -9.39 4.82
C ILE A 125 8.76 -10.19 5.66
N GLN A 126 9.41 -11.18 5.05
CA GLN A 126 10.42 -12.01 5.71
C GLN A 126 11.66 -11.20 6.08
N GLU A 127 12.12 -10.28 5.23
CA GLU A 127 13.24 -9.37 5.55
C GLU A 127 12.93 -8.51 6.78
N ALA A 128 11.75 -7.87 6.81
CA ALA A 128 11.33 -7.06 7.95
C ALA A 128 11.23 -7.91 9.23
N LYS A 129 10.60 -9.08 9.16
CA LYS A 129 10.49 -10.02 10.30
C LYS A 129 11.84 -10.52 10.79
N GLY A 130 12.74 -10.89 9.88
CA GLY A 130 14.11 -11.31 10.18
C GLY A 130 14.91 -10.20 10.86
N ARG A 131 14.48 -8.95 10.68
CA ARG A 131 15.01 -7.76 11.34
C ARG A 131 14.18 -7.35 12.56
N GLY A 132 13.34 -8.22 13.11
CA GLY A 132 12.64 -7.99 14.37
C GLY A 132 11.53 -6.92 14.31
N TYR A 133 10.96 -6.69 13.13
CA TYR A 133 9.80 -5.81 13.01
C TYR A 133 8.52 -6.51 13.47
N ASN A 134 7.65 -5.74 14.11
CA ASN A 134 6.22 -6.06 14.17
C ASN A 134 5.62 -5.83 12.78
N THR A 135 4.88 -6.80 12.25
CA THR A 135 4.24 -6.64 10.94
C THR A 135 2.72 -6.56 11.04
N ALA A 136 2.16 -5.51 10.46
CA ALA A 136 0.73 -5.35 10.28
C ALA A 136 0.39 -5.34 8.79
N PHE A 137 -0.79 -5.82 8.46
CA PHE A 137 -1.33 -5.79 7.11
C PHE A 137 -2.71 -5.17 7.10
N VAL A 138 -2.86 -4.11 6.32
CA VAL A 138 -4.16 -3.52 6.01
C VAL A 138 -4.54 -3.96 4.60
N ALA A 139 -5.55 -4.82 4.51
CA ALA A 139 -6.12 -5.30 3.27
C ALA A 139 -7.36 -4.48 2.92
N ILE A 140 -7.34 -3.77 1.80
CA ILE A 140 -8.45 -2.92 1.37
C ILE A 140 -9.19 -3.60 0.22
N LEU A 141 -10.44 -4.00 0.48
CA LEU A 141 -11.39 -4.52 -0.49
C LEU A 141 -12.26 -3.39 -1.03
N THR A 142 -12.48 -3.39 -2.33
CA THR A 142 -13.30 -2.37 -3.00
C THR A 142 -13.90 -2.96 -4.26
N ARG A 143 -15.16 -2.64 -4.56
CA ARG A 143 -15.79 -3.01 -5.81
C ARG A 143 -15.03 -2.42 -6.98
N LEU A 144 -14.88 -3.23 -8.03
CA LEU A 144 -14.06 -2.86 -9.19
C LEU A 144 -14.58 -1.61 -9.90
N ASP A 145 -15.89 -1.45 -10.04
CA ASP A 145 -16.53 -0.30 -10.67
C ASP A 145 -16.25 1.01 -9.90
N ILE A 146 -16.33 0.96 -8.56
CA ILE A 146 -15.98 2.10 -7.70
C ILE A 146 -14.48 2.42 -7.81
N ALA A 147 -13.63 1.39 -7.79
CA ALA A 147 -12.19 1.58 -7.92
C ALA A 147 -11.80 2.17 -9.28
N GLN A 148 -12.44 1.73 -10.37
CA GLN A 148 -12.30 2.30 -11.71
C GLN A 148 -12.72 3.77 -11.75
N LYS A 149 -13.92 4.09 -11.23
CA LYS A 149 -14.42 5.46 -11.15
C LYS A 149 -13.44 6.37 -10.41
N ARG A 150 -12.95 5.96 -9.23
CA ARG A 150 -11.97 6.72 -8.43
C ARG A 150 -10.62 6.87 -9.15
N ALA A 151 -10.15 5.83 -9.82
CA ALA A 151 -8.90 5.90 -10.57
C ALA A 151 -8.99 6.87 -11.76
N MET A 152 -10.14 6.89 -12.45
CA MET A 152 -10.40 7.83 -13.53
C MET A 152 -10.59 9.26 -13.02
N GLN A 153 -11.29 9.46 -11.91
CA GLN A 153 -11.43 10.76 -11.25
C GLN A 153 -10.05 11.32 -10.87
N ARG A 154 -9.19 10.50 -10.25
CA ARG A 154 -7.82 10.88 -9.93
C ARG A 154 -7.01 11.23 -11.18
N ALA A 155 -7.18 10.49 -12.28
CA ALA A 155 -6.52 10.79 -13.54
C ALA A 155 -6.96 12.15 -14.09
N PHE A 156 -8.25 12.46 -14.00
CA PHE A 156 -8.79 13.75 -14.42
C PHE A 156 -8.24 14.90 -13.56
N ASP A 157 -8.31 14.78 -12.23
CA ASP A 157 -7.96 15.83 -11.27
C ASP A 157 -6.45 16.08 -11.20
N THR A 158 -5.66 15.00 -11.19
CA THR A 158 -4.22 15.07 -10.91
C THR A 158 -3.35 14.81 -12.13
N LYS A 159 -3.94 14.52 -13.29
CA LYS A 159 -3.22 14.07 -14.51
C LYS A 159 -2.39 12.81 -14.30
N ARG A 160 -2.72 12.03 -13.26
CA ARG A 160 -2.07 10.76 -12.93
C ARG A 160 -2.93 9.60 -13.42
N PHE A 161 -2.59 9.11 -14.59
CA PHE A 161 -3.30 8.00 -15.21
C PHE A 161 -2.90 6.66 -14.59
N PRO A 162 -3.87 5.81 -14.21
CA PRO A 162 -3.56 4.44 -13.82
C PRO A 162 -3.05 3.68 -15.05
N PRO A 163 -2.09 2.75 -14.88
CA PRO A 163 -1.69 1.86 -15.96
C PRO A 163 -2.91 1.01 -16.43
N PRO A 164 -3.41 1.15 -17.68
CA PRO A 164 -4.69 0.55 -18.09
C PRO A 164 -4.73 -0.98 -17.96
N LYS A 165 -3.58 -1.63 -18.16
CA LYS A 165 -3.43 -3.09 -18.08
C LYS A 165 -3.48 -3.66 -16.67
N TYR A 166 -3.30 -2.81 -15.64
CA TYR A 166 -3.06 -3.27 -14.28
C TYR A 166 -4.25 -3.04 -13.34
N LEU A 167 -5.26 -2.28 -13.75
CA LEU A 167 -6.38 -1.97 -12.87
C LEU A 167 -7.12 -3.25 -12.48
N ASN A 168 -7.67 -3.99 -13.44
CA ASN A 168 -8.43 -5.21 -13.15
C ASN A 168 -7.56 -6.32 -12.55
N SER A 169 -6.39 -6.57 -13.13
CA SER A 169 -5.50 -7.65 -12.70
C SER A 169 -4.95 -7.43 -11.28
N SER A 170 -4.70 -6.19 -10.87
CA SER A 170 -4.27 -5.89 -9.50
C SER A 170 -5.32 -6.26 -8.45
N HIS A 171 -6.60 -6.03 -8.75
CA HIS A 171 -7.70 -6.38 -7.85
C HIS A 171 -7.86 -7.89 -7.73
N SER A 172 -7.92 -8.61 -8.86
CA SER A 172 -8.10 -10.06 -8.85
C SER A 172 -6.93 -10.79 -8.19
N GLN A 173 -5.69 -10.43 -8.54
CA GLN A 173 -4.48 -11.02 -7.94
C GLN A 173 -4.39 -10.72 -6.45
N PHE A 174 -4.74 -9.49 -6.03
CA PHE A 174 -4.76 -9.15 -4.61
C PHE A 174 -5.75 -10.01 -3.82
N ILE A 175 -6.98 -10.15 -4.33
CA ILE A 175 -8.02 -10.97 -3.69
C ILE A 175 -7.58 -12.44 -3.61
N GLU A 176 -6.98 -12.97 -4.67
CA GLU A 176 -6.45 -14.34 -4.70
C GLU A 176 -5.34 -14.55 -3.66
N HIS A 177 -4.46 -13.56 -3.46
CA HIS A 177 -3.35 -13.65 -2.52
C HIS A 177 -3.71 -13.32 -1.08
N LEU A 178 -4.83 -12.61 -0.83
CA LEU A 178 -5.23 -12.16 0.49
C LEU A 178 -5.20 -13.28 1.54
N PRO A 179 -5.84 -14.45 1.34
CA PRO A 179 -5.78 -15.55 2.32
C PRO A 179 -4.36 -16.07 2.59
N LYS A 180 -3.49 -16.03 1.57
CA LYS A 180 -2.09 -16.48 1.66
C LYS A 180 -1.24 -15.50 2.49
N TYR A 181 -1.56 -14.21 2.49
CA TYR A 181 -0.86 -13.21 3.28
C TYR A 181 -1.22 -13.23 4.77
N VAL A 182 -2.50 -13.47 5.12
CA VAL A 182 -2.99 -13.48 6.51
C VAL A 182 -2.08 -14.21 7.52
N PRO A 183 -1.60 -15.44 7.26
CA PRO A 183 -0.72 -16.14 8.20
C PRO A 183 0.66 -15.50 8.36
N LEU A 184 1.10 -14.69 7.39
CA LEU A 184 2.43 -14.07 7.39
C LEU A 184 2.53 -12.83 8.27
N PHE A 185 1.41 -12.26 8.71
CA PHE A 185 1.38 -11.02 9.50
C PHE A 185 1.03 -11.27 10.96
N ASP A 186 1.53 -10.41 11.84
CA ASP A 186 1.20 -10.46 13.27
C ASP A 186 -0.17 -9.84 13.51
N LYS A 187 -0.52 -8.79 12.76
CA LYS A 187 -1.84 -8.15 12.76
C LYS A 187 -2.38 -8.01 11.35
N VAL A 188 -3.68 -8.20 11.18
CA VAL A 188 -4.38 -8.01 9.90
C VAL A 188 -5.66 -7.22 10.14
N LEU A 189 -5.93 -6.22 9.32
CA LEU A 189 -7.21 -5.53 9.24
C LEU A 189 -7.69 -5.63 7.80
N VAL A 190 -8.89 -6.18 7.59
CA VAL A 190 -9.54 -6.19 6.29
C VAL A 190 -10.63 -5.13 6.31
N VAL A 191 -10.48 -4.14 5.45
CA VAL A 191 -11.35 -2.97 5.36
C VAL A 191 -12.07 -2.99 4.02
N GLU A 192 -13.38 -2.83 4.05
CA GLU A 192 -14.19 -2.57 2.86
C GLU A 192 -14.33 -1.06 2.67
N ASN A 193 -14.13 -0.59 1.44
CA ASN A 193 -14.13 0.83 1.11
C ASN A 193 -14.86 1.12 -0.21
N SER A 194 -16.07 0.58 -0.41
CA SER A 194 -16.85 0.81 -1.64
C SER A 194 -17.90 1.90 -1.55
N GLU A 195 -18.21 2.44 -0.37
CA GLU A 195 -19.11 3.58 -0.26
C GLU A 195 -18.46 4.86 -0.82
N GLU A 196 -19.26 5.71 -1.48
CA GLU A 196 -18.76 7.00 -1.98
C GLU A 196 -18.53 7.98 -0.82
N SER A 197 -17.42 8.72 -0.88
CA SER A 197 -16.99 9.65 0.16
C SER A 197 -18.09 10.69 0.48
N GLY A 198 -18.60 10.67 1.71
CA GLY A 198 -19.66 11.57 2.17
C GLY A 198 -20.34 11.11 3.48
N SER A 199 -20.20 9.84 3.84
CA SER A 199 -20.60 9.28 5.13
C SER A 199 -19.37 8.96 5.98
N GLU A 200 -19.41 9.28 7.28
CA GLU A 200 -18.42 8.79 8.26
C GLU A 200 -18.41 7.25 8.37
N SER A 201 -19.40 6.57 7.77
CA SER A 201 -19.57 5.12 7.69
C SER A 201 -18.91 4.46 6.46
N ALA A 202 -18.23 5.21 5.58
CA ALA A 202 -17.83 4.68 4.28
C ALA A 202 -16.73 3.58 4.32
N GLN A 203 -16.10 3.40 5.48
CA GLN A 203 -15.09 2.36 5.69
C GLN A 203 -15.50 1.44 6.82
N GLN A 204 -15.53 0.14 6.52
CA GLN A 204 -15.93 -0.88 7.49
C GLN A 204 -14.81 -1.89 7.66
N ILE A 205 -14.38 -2.12 8.90
CA ILE A 205 -13.52 -3.27 9.21
C ILE A 205 -14.42 -4.51 9.19
N ILE A 206 -14.20 -5.39 8.22
CA ILE A 206 -15.05 -6.57 7.98
C ILE A 206 -14.39 -7.88 8.42
N ALA A 207 -13.07 -7.87 8.66
CA ALA A 207 -12.35 -8.96 9.28
C ALA A 207 -11.07 -8.45 9.94
N ARG A 208 -10.59 -9.16 10.97
CA ARG A 208 -9.37 -8.77 11.69
C ARG A 208 -8.63 -9.96 12.29
N LYS A 209 -7.33 -9.75 12.49
CA LYS A 209 -6.43 -10.60 13.28
C LYS A 209 -5.64 -9.65 14.18
N LEU A 210 -5.78 -9.78 15.49
CA LEU A 210 -5.23 -8.81 16.44
C LEU A 210 -3.86 -9.20 16.98
N SER A 211 -3.51 -10.48 16.93
CA SER A 211 -2.21 -10.96 17.39
C SER A 211 -1.69 -12.16 16.60
N ARG A 212 -0.41 -12.45 16.81
CA ARG A 212 0.25 -13.60 16.19
C ARG A 212 -0.30 -14.89 16.82
N GLY A 213 -0.82 -15.78 15.96
CA GLY A 213 -1.41 -17.05 16.37
C GLY A 213 -2.93 -17.06 16.24
N ASP A 214 -3.57 -15.89 16.22
CA ASP A 214 -5.00 -15.78 15.97
C ASP A 214 -5.35 -16.19 14.54
N SER A 215 -6.50 -16.83 14.38
CA SER A 215 -7.16 -16.91 13.08
C SER A 215 -7.76 -15.56 12.70
N LEU A 216 -8.06 -15.38 11.41
CA LEU A 216 -8.82 -14.22 10.97
C LEU A 216 -10.25 -14.31 11.50
N GLU A 217 -10.64 -13.38 12.35
CA GLU A 217 -12.03 -13.18 12.79
C GLU A 217 -12.78 -12.43 11.69
N ILE A 218 -13.83 -13.02 11.15
CA ILE A 218 -14.69 -12.37 10.15
C ILE A 218 -15.86 -11.69 10.89
N LEU A 219 -15.99 -10.38 10.70
CA LEU A 219 -16.98 -9.53 11.37
C LEU A 219 -18.24 -9.35 10.50
N ASP A 220 -18.07 -9.40 9.18
CA ASP A 220 -19.16 -9.39 8.20
C ASP A 220 -18.92 -10.46 7.13
N ASP A 221 -19.44 -11.66 7.38
CA ASP A 221 -19.30 -12.82 6.49
C ASP A 221 -19.82 -12.51 5.08
N LYS A 222 -21.00 -11.88 4.99
CA LYS A 222 -21.66 -11.62 3.71
C LYS A 222 -20.77 -10.72 2.84
N LEU A 223 -20.24 -9.66 3.42
CA LEU A 223 -19.40 -8.71 2.69
C LEU A 223 -18.03 -9.31 2.39
N TYR A 224 -17.37 -9.95 3.34
CA TYR A 224 -16.05 -10.59 3.15
C TYR A 224 -16.09 -11.66 2.03
N PHE A 225 -17.03 -12.59 2.11
CA PHE A 225 -17.15 -13.67 1.13
C PHE A 225 -17.67 -13.19 -0.24
N SER A 226 -18.32 -12.01 -0.33
CA SER A 226 -18.67 -11.42 -1.62
C SER A 226 -17.46 -11.09 -2.51
N TYR A 227 -16.27 -10.95 -1.90
CA TYR A 227 -14.99 -10.73 -2.58
C TYR A 227 -14.19 -12.02 -2.72
N VAL A 228 -13.97 -12.74 -1.63
CA VAL A 228 -13.01 -13.87 -1.59
C VAL A 228 -13.58 -15.13 -2.26
N SER A 229 -14.90 -15.32 -2.28
CA SER A 229 -15.55 -16.53 -2.84
C SER A 229 -15.75 -16.47 -4.36
N LYS A 230 -15.47 -15.34 -5.03
CA LYS A 230 -15.65 -15.17 -6.48
C LYS A 230 -14.46 -15.64 -7.31
N VAL A 231 -13.44 -16.23 -6.69
CA VAL A 231 -12.28 -16.81 -7.38
C VAL A 231 -12.64 -18.26 -7.73
N HIS A 232 -13.33 -18.45 -8.86
CA HIS A 232 -13.51 -19.74 -9.54
C HIS A 232 -12.98 -19.65 -10.96
#